data_AF-A0A843FFK4-F1
#
_entry.id   AF-A0A843FFK4-F1
#
_cell.length_a   1.000
_cell.length_b   1.000
_cell.length_c   1.000
_cell.angle_alpha   90.00
_cell.angle_beta   90.00
_cell.angle_gamma   90.00
#
_symmetry.space_group_name_H-M   'P 1'
#
loop_
_entity.id
_entity.type
_entity.pdbx_description
1 polymer ?
#
loop_
_entity_poly.entity_id
_entity_poly.type
_entity_poly.pdbx_seq_one_letter_code
_entity_poly.pdbx_strand_id
1 'polypeptide(L)'
;LNIHFLLEGGGPEIRSKTYRVYHQRSFENVISTACEWLESSLKMLGCTPSIPSIGIGRTHYEATSLLLKSIAYGNLDNQSNVEREITERLNDSGIGPLGFGGKTTVLGCYLNIGNQRASGVRIVSIRPSCFVEPRVATLKL
;
A
#
# COMPACT_ATOMS: atom_id res chain seq x y z
N LEU A 1 -23.86 7.11 10.68
CA LEU A 1 -23.28 5.94 9.96
C LEU A 1 -22.44 6.48 8.79
N ASN A 2 -21.22 5.97 8.56
CA ASN A 2 -20.40 6.40 7.41
C ASN A 2 -20.40 5.31 6.33
N ILE A 3 -20.72 5.68 5.09
CA ILE A 3 -20.63 4.81 3.91
C ILE A 3 -19.51 5.33 3.01
N HIS A 4 -18.53 4.48 2.69
CA HIS A 4 -17.41 4.82 1.82
C HIS A 4 -17.56 4.14 0.47
N PHE A 5 -17.42 4.92 -0.60
CA PHE A 5 -17.34 4.44 -1.97
C PHE A 5 -15.88 4.50 -2.40
N LEU A 6 -15.29 3.33 -2.66
CA LEU A 6 -13.91 3.20 -3.14
C LEU A 6 -13.96 2.78 -4.61
N LEU A 7 -13.52 3.65 -5.51
CA LEU A 7 -13.55 3.39 -6.95
C LEU A 7 -12.19 2.87 -7.44
N GLU A 8 -11.98 1.59 -7.20
CA GLU A 8 -10.75 0.85 -7.50
C GLU A 8 -10.73 0.29 -8.94
N GLY A 9 -9.59 0.39 -9.61
CA GLY A 9 -9.37 -0.06 -10.98
C GLY A 9 -8.80 -1.48 -11.05
N GLY A 10 -9.05 -2.13 -12.18
CA GLY A 10 -8.61 -3.50 -12.43
C GLY A 10 -7.09 -3.65 -12.64
N GLY A 11 -6.43 -2.63 -13.20
CA GLY A 11 -4.99 -2.65 -13.46
C GLY A 11 -4.14 -2.83 -12.19
N PRO A 12 -4.38 -2.03 -11.14
CA PRO A 12 -3.76 -2.25 -9.84
C PRO A 12 -4.24 -3.55 -9.18
N GLU A 13 -5.51 -3.94 -9.34
CA GLU A 13 -6.06 -5.14 -8.70
C GLU A 13 -5.36 -6.43 -9.14
N ILE A 14 -5.11 -6.61 -10.44
CA ILE A 14 -4.39 -7.80 -10.94
C ILE A 14 -2.92 -7.86 -10.49
N ARG A 15 -2.42 -6.78 -9.87
CA ARG A 15 -1.07 -6.65 -9.30
C ARG A 15 -1.07 -6.55 -7.77
N SER A 16 -2.24 -6.62 -7.13
CA SER A 16 -2.38 -6.68 -5.68
C SER A 16 -1.89 -8.04 -5.17
N LYS A 17 -1.41 -8.07 -3.92
CA LYS A 17 -0.90 -9.30 -3.31
C LYS A 17 -1.22 -9.33 -1.83
N THR A 18 -1.80 -10.44 -1.36
CA THR A 18 -2.03 -10.68 0.07
C THR A 18 -1.42 -12.00 0.48
N TYR A 19 -0.31 -11.96 1.22
CA TYR A 19 0.40 -13.18 1.61
C TYR A 19 1.13 -13.06 2.94
N ARG A 20 1.60 -14.21 3.44
CA ARG A 20 2.35 -14.28 4.68
C ARG A 20 3.77 -13.75 4.51
N VAL A 21 4.26 -13.06 5.53
CA VAL A 21 5.64 -12.57 5.67
C VAL A 21 6.17 -13.00 7.03
N TYR A 22 7.35 -13.63 7.05
CA TYR A 22 8.02 -14.01 8.29
C TYR A 22 8.79 -12.81 8.82
N HIS A 23 8.39 -12.25 9.96
CA HIS A 23 9.00 -11.02 10.46
C HIS A 23 10.39 -11.25 11.08
N GLN A 24 10.71 -12.48 11.52
CA GLN A 24 12.01 -12.83 12.13
C GLN A 24 12.45 -11.83 13.23
N ARG A 25 11.51 -11.45 14.10
CA ARG A 25 11.69 -10.43 15.16
C ARG A 25 12.07 -9.01 14.68
N SER A 26 11.89 -8.71 13.39
CA SER A 26 12.13 -7.38 12.82
C SER A 26 10.90 -6.87 12.07
N PHE A 27 10.47 -5.65 12.39
CA PHE A 27 9.41 -4.99 11.62
C PHE A 27 9.91 -4.58 10.23
N GLU A 28 11.18 -4.26 10.11
CA GLU A 28 11.82 -3.88 8.85
C GLU A 28 11.68 -4.98 7.79
N ASN A 29 11.81 -6.26 8.18
CA ASN A 29 11.60 -7.38 7.26
C ASN A 29 10.19 -7.41 6.64
N VAL A 30 9.19 -6.90 7.38
CA VAL A 30 7.81 -6.82 6.89
C VAL A 30 7.67 -5.68 5.88
N ILE A 31 8.25 -4.52 6.19
CA ILE A 31 8.23 -3.33 5.33
C ILE A 31 9.05 -3.55 4.06
N SER A 32 10.25 -4.12 4.15
CA SER A 32 11.09 -4.44 3.00
C SER A 32 10.38 -5.39 2.04
N THR A 33 9.79 -6.47 2.57
CA THR A 33 9.03 -7.43 1.75
C THR A 33 7.83 -6.75 1.06
N ALA A 34 7.13 -5.84 1.74
CA ALA A 34 6.03 -5.09 1.16
C ALA A 34 6.52 -4.16 0.03
N CYS A 35 7.63 -3.46 0.24
CA CYS A 35 8.25 -2.59 -0.75
C CYS A 35 8.74 -3.37 -1.97
N GLU A 36 9.37 -4.53 -1.79
CA GLU A 36 9.78 -5.41 -2.89
C GLU A 36 8.61 -5.86 -3.75
N TRP A 37 7.50 -6.26 -3.12
CA TRP A 37 6.29 -6.63 -3.84
C TRP A 37 5.68 -5.43 -4.58
N LEU A 38 5.66 -4.25 -3.96
CA LEU A 38 5.16 -3.03 -4.59
C LEU A 38 6.05 -2.60 -5.75
N GLU A 39 7.38 -2.62 -5.61
CA GLU A 39 8.32 -2.24 -6.65
C GLU A 39 8.15 -3.13 -7.89
N SER A 40 8.02 -4.44 -7.70
CA SER A 40 7.73 -5.40 -8.78
C SER A 40 6.40 -5.05 -9.50
N SER A 41 5.36 -4.78 -8.72
CA SER A 41 4.05 -4.39 -9.26
C SER A 41 4.06 -3.04 -9.98
N LEU A 42 4.78 -2.05 -9.45
CA LEU A 42 4.89 -0.69 -9.99
C LEU A 42 5.66 -0.67 -11.31
N LYS A 43 6.71 -1.49 -11.47
CA LYS A 43 7.41 -1.65 -12.77
C LYS A 43 6.48 -2.09 -13.90
N MET A 44 5.49 -2.91 -13.57
CA MET A 44 4.51 -3.41 -14.53
C MET A 44 3.30 -2.48 -14.68
N LEU A 45 3.22 -1.40 -13.89
CA LEU A 45 2.09 -0.49 -13.87
C LEU A 45 2.35 0.70 -14.81
N GLY A 46 1.55 0.82 -15.86
CA GLY A 46 1.70 1.93 -16.83
C GLY A 46 1.13 3.27 -16.38
N CYS A 47 0.90 3.47 -15.08
CA CYS A 47 0.14 4.59 -14.56
C CYS A 47 0.70 5.16 -13.24
N THR A 48 2.03 5.12 -13.08
CA THR A 48 2.78 5.89 -12.06
C THR A 48 2.85 7.39 -12.45
N PRO A 49 2.99 8.34 -11.50
CA PRO A 49 3.23 8.14 -10.08
C PRO A 49 1.98 7.66 -9.34
N SER A 50 2.17 6.72 -8.42
CA SER A 50 1.05 6.07 -7.72
C SER A 50 0.96 6.41 -6.24
N ILE A 51 -0.15 6.04 -5.60
CA ILE A 51 -0.35 6.09 -4.14
C ILE A 51 -0.63 4.66 -3.65
N PRO A 52 0.42 3.82 -3.49
CA PRO A 52 0.26 2.46 -3.00
C PRO A 52 -0.42 2.40 -1.64
N SER A 53 -1.13 1.30 -1.39
CA SER A 53 -1.85 1.04 -0.15
C SER A 53 -1.44 -0.30 0.45
N ILE A 54 -1.24 -0.32 1.76
CA ILE A 54 -0.75 -1.47 2.51
C ILE A 54 -1.61 -1.70 3.75
N GLY A 55 -1.98 -2.96 3.97
CA GLY A 55 -2.62 -3.43 5.19
C GLY A 55 -1.83 -4.57 5.82
N ILE A 56 -1.42 -4.41 7.08
CA ILE A 56 -0.64 -5.42 7.82
C ILE A 56 -1.51 -5.99 8.94
N GLY A 57 -1.94 -7.25 8.81
CA GLY A 57 -2.83 -7.91 9.76
C GLY A 57 -2.31 -9.28 10.24
N ARG A 58 -3.21 -10.03 10.89
CA ARG A 58 -3.00 -11.38 11.42
C ARG A 58 -3.60 -12.46 10.51
N THR A 59 -4.63 -12.11 9.73
CA THR A 59 -5.27 -12.97 8.71
C THR A 59 -5.32 -12.26 7.36
N HIS A 60 -5.57 -13.00 6.27
CA HIS A 60 -5.77 -12.41 4.94
C HIS A 60 -6.93 -11.40 4.93
N TYR A 61 -8.05 -11.74 5.58
CA TYR A 61 -9.22 -10.86 5.67
C TYR A 61 -8.94 -9.59 6.48
N GLU A 62 -8.22 -9.70 7.60
CA GLU A 62 -7.86 -8.54 8.41
C GLU A 62 -6.88 -7.62 7.65
N ALA A 63 -5.86 -8.19 7.01
CA ALA A 63 -4.89 -7.43 6.22
C ALA A 63 -5.59 -6.68 5.07
N THR A 64 -6.45 -7.36 4.30
CA THR A 64 -7.23 -6.71 3.23
C THR A 64 -8.18 -5.64 3.78
N SER A 65 -8.85 -5.90 4.92
CA SER A 65 -9.72 -4.89 5.55
C SER A 65 -8.94 -3.66 6.00
N LEU A 66 -7.74 -3.83 6.55
CA LEU A 66 -6.86 -2.73 6.95
C LEU A 66 -6.39 -1.93 5.74
N LEU A 67 -6.07 -2.58 4.61
CA LEU A 67 -5.74 -1.91 3.35
C LEU A 67 -6.92 -1.06 2.86
N LEU A 68 -8.14 -1.60 2.84
CA LEU A 68 -9.31 -0.81 2.43
C LEU A 68 -9.56 0.37 3.38
N LYS A 69 -9.30 0.19 4.69
CA LYS A 69 -9.38 1.30 5.65
C LYS A 69 -8.27 2.32 5.47
N SER A 70 -7.07 1.94 5.02
CA SER A 70 -5.99 2.90 4.80
C SER A 70 -6.33 3.79 3.62
N ILE A 71 -6.97 3.24 2.60
CA ILE A 71 -7.54 4.00 1.49
C ILE A 71 -8.68 4.92 1.98
N ALA A 72 -9.67 4.37 2.69
CA ALA A 72 -10.88 5.11 3.07
C ALA A 72 -10.63 6.29 4.03
N TYR A 73 -9.59 6.20 4.87
CA TYR A 73 -9.31 7.17 5.93
C TYR A 73 -7.93 7.83 5.82
N GLY A 74 -7.16 7.48 4.80
CA GLY A 74 -5.80 7.99 4.61
C GLY A 74 -5.78 9.47 4.26
N ASN A 75 -4.69 10.15 4.64
CA ASN A 75 -4.44 11.55 4.31
C ASN A 75 -2.97 11.75 3.93
N LEU A 76 -2.71 12.21 2.70
CA LEU A 76 -1.35 12.47 2.22
C LEU A 76 -0.71 13.72 2.85
N ASP A 77 -1.52 14.66 3.33
CA ASP A 77 -1.02 15.82 4.08
C ASP A 77 -0.56 15.43 5.49
N ASN A 78 -1.01 14.27 5.99
CA ASN A 78 -0.68 13.76 7.32
C ASN A 78 -0.23 12.29 7.26
N GLN A 79 1.01 12.11 6.82
CA GLN A 79 1.65 10.80 6.73
C GLN A 79 2.44 10.47 8.02
N SER A 80 2.43 9.20 8.39
CA SER A 80 3.30 8.64 9.43
C SER A 80 4.74 8.51 8.96
N ASN A 81 5.68 8.32 9.90
CA ASN A 81 7.09 8.11 9.56
C ASN A 81 7.30 6.86 8.69
N VAL A 82 6.54 5.79 8.93
CA VAL A 82 6.62 4.56 8.15
C VAL A 82 6.09 4.76 6.73
N GLU A 83 5.01 5.52 6.54
CA GLU A 83 4.51 5.86 5.20
C GLU A 83 5.51 6.69 4.40
N ARG A 84 6.17 7.66 5.04
CA ARG A 84 7.26 8.45 4.42
C ARG A 84 8.43 7.56 4.03
N GLU A 85 8.88 6.68 4.93
CA GLU A 85 9.97 5.74 4.67
C GLU A 85 9.66 4.82 3.47
N ILE A 86 8.45 4.25 3.41
CA ILE A 86 8.01 3.45 2.26
C ILE A 86 8.03 4.29 0.97
N THR A 87 7.54 5.53 1.05
CA THR A 87 7.49 6.46 -0.10
C THR A 87 8.88 6.76 -0.64
N GLU A 88 9.84 7.06 0.24
CA GLU A 88 11.24 7.30 -0.11
C GLU A 88 11.86 6.07 -0.77
N ARG A 89 11.70 4.90 -0.15
CA ARG A 89 12.24 3.63 -0.67
C ARG A 89 11.68 3.26 -2.05
N LEU A 90 10.39 3.49 -2.29
CA LEU A 90 9.78 3.24 -3.59
C LEU A 90 10.22 4.27 -4.64
N ASN A 91 10.52 5.50 -4.25
CA ASN A 91 11.07 6.51 -5.15
C ASN A 91 12.54 6.23 -5.52
N ASP A 92 13.32 5.64 -4.61
CA ASP A 92 14.70 5.20 -4.88
C ASP A 92 14.80 4.08 -5.94
N SER A 93 13.70 3.38 -6.22
CA SER A 93 13.64 2.38 -7.32
C SER A 93 13.86 2.97 -8.72
N GLY A 94 13.68 4.29 -8.88
CA GLY A 94 13.93 4.99 -10.13
C GLY A 94 12.97 4.63 -11.28
N ILE A 95 11.83 3.96 -11.02
CA ILE A 95 10.82 3.60 -12.02
C ILE A 95 10.22 4.86 -12.67
N GLY A 96 9.92 5.88 -11.85
CA GLY A 96 9.44 7.18 -12.27
C GLY A 96 8.03 7.19 -12.89
N PRO A 97 7.59 8.37 -13.37
CA PRO A 97 6.27 8.56 -13.97
C PRO A 97 6.11 7.74 -15.25
N LEU A 98 4.98 7.03 -15.38
CA LEU A 98 4.64 6.14 -16.49
C LEU A 98 5.69 5.05 -16.80
N GLY A 99 6.63 4.80 -15.89
CA GLY A 99 7.75 3.88 -16.10
C GLY A 99 8.89 4.42 -16.96
N PHE A 100 8.94 5.73 -17.23
CA PHE A 100 10.00 6.35 -18.05
C PHE A 100 11.27 6.71 -17.27
N GLY A 101 11.37 6.32 -16.00
CA GLY A 101 12.46 6.69 -15.11
C GLY A 101 12.24 8.04 -14.43
N GLY A 102 13.07 8.32 -13.42
CA GLY A 102 13.04 9.58 -12.66
C GLY A 102 12.87 9.38 -11.16
N LYS A 103 12.71 10.49 -10.44
CA LYS A 103 12.70 10.49 -8.96
C LYS A 103 11.35 10.22 -8.32
N THR A 104 10.26 10.21 -9.10
CA THR A 104 8.89 10.18 -8.57
C THR A 104 8.14 8.99 -9.14
N THR A 105 8.29 7.85 -8.49
CA THR A 105 7.53 6.62 -8.74
C THR A 105 6.19 6.64 -7.99
N VAL A 106 6.18 7.21 -6.79
CA VAL A 106 5.02 7.31 -5.91
C VAL A 106 4.92 8.70 -5.29
N LEU A 107 3.69 9.14 -5.02
CA LEU A 107 3.41 10.43 -4.37
C LEU A 107 3.35 10.31 -2.84
N GLY A 108 3.09 9.11 -2.34
CA GLY A 108 2.90 8.80 -0.93
C GLY A 108 2.48 7.35 -0.76
N CYS A 109 2.12 6.94 0.45
CA CYS A 109 1.63 5.59 0.71
C CYS A 109 0.55 5.61 1.78
N TYR A 110 -0.50 4.80 1.64
CA TYR A 110 -1.46 4.58 2.71
C TYR A 110 -1.15 3.30 3.47
N LEU A 111 -0.98 3.39 4.78
CA LEU A 111 -0.66 2.24 5.61
C LEU A 111 -1.59 2.12 6.81
N ASN A 112 -2.10 0.92 7.03
CA ASN A 112 -2.72 0.54 8.31
C ASN A 112 -2.09 -0.73 8.87
N ILE A 113 -1.78 -0.70 10.17
CA ILE A 113 -1.16 -1.80 10.89
C ILE A 113 -2.10 -2.25 12.00
N GLY A 114 -2.55 -3.51 11.93
CA GLY A 114 -3.32 -4.14 12.99
C GLY A 114 -2.43 -4.69 14.10
N ASN A 115 -3.06 -5.12 15.19
CA ASN A 115 -2.36 -5.64 16.37
C ASN A 115 -1.37 -6.77 16.05
N GLN A 116 -0.26 -6.80 16.80
CA GLN A 116 0.71 -7.87 16.70
C GLN A 116 0.12 -9.22 17.14
N ARG A 117 0.67 -10.33 16.62
CA ARG A 117 0.37 -11.70 17.07
C ARG A 117 1.67 -12.39 17.47
N ALA A 118 1.57 -13.39 18.35
CA ALA A 118 2.74 -14.10 18.88
C ALA A 118 3.49 -14.95 17.83
N SER A 119 2.81 -15.40 16.77
CA SER A 119 3.47 -16.17 15.72
C SER A 119 4.47 -15.33 14.95
N GLY A 120 5.55 -15.96 14.47
CA GLY A 120 6.62 -15.36 13.65
C GLY A 120 6.20 -14.77 12.29
N VAL A 121 4.90 -14.60 12.03
CA VAL A 121 4.30 -14.27 10.74
C VAL A 121 3.33 -13.08 10.85
N ARG A 122 3.38 -12.21 9.84
CA ARG A 122 2.38 -11.18 9.54
C ARG A 122 1.71 -11.51 8.22
N ILE A 123 0.44 -11.15 8.05
CA ILE A 123 -0.19 -11.17 6.73
C ILE A 123 -0.14 -9.74 6.20
N VAL A 124 0.43 -9.58 5.03
CA VAL A 124 0.59 -8.28 4.37
C VAL A 124 -0.27 -8.31 3.11
N SER A 125 -1.11 -7.30 2.97
CA SER A 125 -1.86 -6.98 1.76
C SER A 125 -1.28 -5.72 1.16
N ILE A 126 -0.97 -5.73 -0.13
CA ILE A 126 -0.51 -4.55 -0.88
C ILE A 126 -1.39 -4.35 -2.11
N ARG A 127 -1.53 -3.08 -2.51
CA ARG A 127 -2.11 -2.64 -3.76
C ARG A 127 -1.26 -1.49 -4.30
N PRO A 128 -0.75 -1.57 -5.55
CA PRO A 128 0.08 -0.50 -6.08
C PRO A 128 -0.70 0.79 -6.37
N SER A 129 -2.03 0.72 -6.51
CA SER A 129 -2.93 1.80 -6.97
C SER A 129 -2.55 2.37 -8.35
N CYS A 130 -3.34 3.28 -8.91
CA CYS A 130 -3.05 4.01 -10.15
C CYS A 130 -2.95 5.51 -9.88
N PHE A 131 -2.44 6.35 -10.79
CA PHE A 131 -2.41 7.81 -10.57
C PHE A 131 -3.79 8.47 -10.44
N VAL A 132 -4.85 7.83 -10.95
CA VAL A 132 -6.26 8.25 -10.79
C VAL A 132 -6.88 7.65 -9.52
N GLU A 133 -6.09 6.95 -8.71
CA GLU A 133 -6.51 6.27 -7.49
C GLU A 133 -5.66 6.71 -6.28
N PRO A 134 -6.23 6.59 -5.07
CA PRO A 134 -7.59 6.15 -4.80
C PRO A 134 -8.63 7.28 -4.92
N ARG A 135 -9.83 6.92 -5.44
CA ARG A 135 -11.00 7.80 -5.46
C ARG A 135 -11.95 7.37 -4.36
N VAL A 136 -12.07 8.23 -3.36
CA VAL A 136 -12.87 7.99 -2.16
C VAL A 136 -13.98 9.03 -2.08
N ALA A 137 -15.20 8.57 -1.88
CA ALA A 137 -16.32 9.43 -1.48
C ALA A 137 -16.96 8.87 -0.20
N THR A 138 -17.28 9.76 0.75
CA THR A 138 -17.90 9.39 2.02
C THR A 138 -19.27 10.03 2.16
N LEU A 139 -20.31 9.21 2.34
CA LEU A 139 -21.64 9.66 2.75
C LEU A 139 -21.77 9.50 4.27
N LYS A 140 -22.03 10.63 4.96
CA LYS A 140 -22.34 10.65 6.39
C LYS A 140 -23.85 10.70 6.57
N LEU A 141 -24.41 9.65 7.18
CA LEU A 141 -25.81 9.53 7.57
C LEU A 141 -26.00 9.82 9.06
#